data_AF-A0A3D9B2U3-F1
#
_entry.id   AF-A0A3D9B2U3-F1
#
_cell.length_a   1.000
_cell.length_b   1.000
_cell.length_c   1.000
_cell.angle_alpha   90.00
_cell.angle_beta   90.00
_cell.angle_gamma   90.00
#
_symmetry.space_group_name_H-M   'P 1'
#
loop_
_entity.id
_entity.type
_entity.pdbx_description
1 polymer ?
#
loop_
_entity_poly.entity_id
_entity_poly.type
_entity_poly.pdbx_seq_one_letter_code
_entity_poly.pdbx_strand_id
1 'polypeptide(L)' 'MCDAKKTKTTTENRHAAVRSEYKRLSGIQEFGVQKHSFDWIVANLAHTFFYSPATIENIIFHRV' A
#
# COMPACT_ATOMS: atom_id res chain seq x y z
N MET A 1 1.62 -14.54 -33.43
CA MET A 1 1.15 -13.32 -32.74
C MET A 1 1.68 -13.38 -31.32
N CYS A 2 2.84 -12.80 -31.04
CA CYS A 2 3.37 -12.75 -29.67
C CYS A 2 2.94 -11.40 -29.09
N ASP A 3 1.82 -11.40 -28.36
CA ASP A 3 1.39 -10.26 -27.57
C ASP A 3 2.45 -9.97 -26.51
N ALA A 4 3.34 -9.02 -26.81
CA ALA A 4 4.27 -8.43 -25.86
C ALA A 4 3.43 -7.68 -24.82
N LYS A 5 3.03 -8.40 -23.76
CA LYS A 5 2.29 -7.88 -22.61
C LYS A 5 3.12 -6.73 -22.03
N LYS A 6 2.75 -5.50 -22.38
CA LYS A 6 3.34 -4.24 -21.90
C LYS A 6 3.41 -4.32 -20.38
N THR A 7 4.58 -4.66 -19.86
CA THR A 7 4.79 -4.87 -18.43
C THR A 7 4.74 -3.49 -17.81
N LYS A 8 3.55 -3.09 -17.35
CA LYS A 8 3.39 -1.90 -16.51
C LYS A 8 4.42 -2.01 -15.39
N THR A 9 5.23 -0.97 -15.33
CA THR A 9 6.53 -0.87 -14.67
C THR A 9 6.48 -1.36 -13.23
N THR A 10 7.59 -1.94 -12.77
CA THR A 10 7.78 -2.50 -11.42
C THR A 10 7.28 -1.56 -10.30
N THR A 11 7.39 -0.24 -10.51
CA THR A 11 6.91 0.80 -9.61
C THR A 11 5.39 0.84 -9.46
N GLU A 12 4.62 0.79 -10.55
CA GLU A 12 3.14 0.77 -10.48
C GLU A 12 2.65 -0.48 -9.76
N ASN A 13 3.29 -1.63 -10.00
CA ASN A 13 2.98 -2.89 -9.32
C ASN A 13 3.28 -2.81 -7.82
N ARG A 14 4.41 -2.18 -7.44
CA ARG A 14 4.75 -1.93 -6.03
C ARG A 14 3.75 -0.99 -5.36
N HIS A 15 3.36 0.10 -6.02
CA HIS A 15 2.36 1.02 -5.49
C HIS A 15 0.99 0.34 -5.33
N ALA A 16 0.60 -0.51 -6.28
CA ALA A 16 -0.60 -1.31 -6.19
C ALA A 16 -0.55 -2.30 -5.00
N ALA A 17 0.59 -2.94 -4.76
CA ALA A 17 0.78 -3.84 -3.62
C ALA A 17 0.64 -3.08 -2.28
N VAL A 18 1.26 -1.90 -2.15
CA VAL A 18 1.10 -1.04 -0.96
C VAL A 18 -0.37 -0.68 -0.72
N ARG A 19 -1.09 -0.25 -1.76
CA ARG A 19 -2.53 0.08 -1.64
C ARG A 19 -3.38 -1.12 -1.26
N SER A 20 -3.09 -2.29 -1.82
CA SER A 20 -3.79 -3.53 -1.48
C SER A 20 -3.59 -3.89 -0.01
N GLU A 21 -2.36 -3.78 0.48
CA GLU A 21 -2.03 -4.10 1.87
C GLU A 21 -2.61 -3.07 2.84
N TYR A 22 -2.56 -1.78 2.50
CA TYR A 22 -3.26 -0.73 3.25
C TYR A 22 -4.75 -1.05 3.38
N LYS A 23 -5.43 -1.39 2.28
CA LYS A 23 -6.85 -1.74 2.28
C LYS A 23 -7.12 -2.92 3.21
N ARG A 24 -6.29 -3.97 3.15
CA ARG A 24 -6.37 -5.15 4.02
C ARG A 24 -6.29 -4.75 5.49
N LEU A 25 -5.23 -4.04 5.89
CA LEU A 25 -4.97 -3.62 7.27
C LEU A 25 -6.05 -2.67 7.80
N SER A 26 -6.47 -1.71 6.97
CA SER A 26 -7.50 -0.72 7.34
C SER A 26 -8.88 -1.36 7.57
N GLY A 27 -9.14 -2.52 6.94
CA GLY A 27 -10.38 -3.27 7.07
C GLY A 27 -10.40 -4.22 8.27
N ILE A 28 -9.28 -4.42 8.95
CA ILE A 28 -9.24 -5.26 10.16
C ILE A 28 -9.89 -4.50 11.29
N GLN A 29 -10.99 -5.06 11.80
CA GLN A 29 -11.73 -4.54 12.94
C GLN A 29 -11.65 -5.51 14.12
N GLU A 30 -11.60 -4.95 15.32
CA GLU A 30 -11.59 -5.68 16.58
C GLU A 30 -12.57 -4.95 17.52
N PHE A 31 -13.51 -5.67 18.12
CA PHE A 31 -14.62 -5.10 18.91
C PHE A 31 -15.43 -4.01 18.17
N GLY A 32 -15.57 -4.13 16.84
CA GLY A 32 -16.30 -3.15 16.02
C GLY A 32 -15.56 -1.84 15.77
N VAL A 33 -14.31 -1.71 16.24
CA VAL A 33 -13.44 -0.57 15.95
C VAL A 33 -12.28 -1.00 15.05
N GLN A 34 -11.70 -0.07 14.30
CA GLN A 34 -10.52 -0.36 13.50
C GLN A 34 -9.37 -0.79 14.41
N LYS A 35 -8.80 -1.97 14.16
CA LYS A 35 -7.77 -2.57 15.01
C LYS A 35 -6.47 -1.76 15.00
N HIS A 36 -6.09 -1.27 13.82
CA HIS A 36 -4.82 -0.57 13.62
C HIS A 36 -5.07 0.90 13.32
N SER A 37 -4.38 1.78 14.06
CA SER A 37 -4.40 3.21 13.76
C SER A 37 -3.73 3.50 12.41
N PHE A 38 -4.09 4.62 11.79
CA PHE A 38 -3.48 5.05 10.54
C PHE A 38 -1.94 5.11 10.63
N ASP A 39 -1.40 5.74 11.67
CA ASP A 39 0.05 5.88 11.87
C ASP A 39 0.75 4.53 12.00
N TRP A 40 0.11 3.57 12.69
CA TRP A 40 0.65 2.21 12.81
C TRP A 40 0.66 1.50 11.45
N ILE A 41 -0.41 1.64 10.67
CA ILE A 41 -0.50 1.05 9.33
C ILE A 41 0.59 1.63 8.43
N VAL A 42 0.79 2.95 8.44
CA VAL A 42 1.84 3.62 7.66
C VAL A 42 3.23 3.13 8.08
N ALA A 43 3.53 3.06 9.38
CA ALA A 43 4.81 2.57 9.87
C ALA A 43 5.06 1.10 9.50
N ASN A 44 4.02 0.25 9.61
CA ASN A 44 4.11 -1.16 9.21
C ASN A 44 4.37 -1.29 7.71
N LEU A 45 3.64 -0.57 6.86
CA LEU A 45 3.84 -0.56 5.41
C LEU A 45 5.23 -0.03 5.02
N ALA A 46 5.71 1.02 5.69
CA ALA A 46 7.05 1.57 5.48
C ALA A 46 8.13 0.51 5.74
N HIS A 47 7.99 -0.25 6.83
CA HIS A 47 8.89 -1.35 7.16
C HIS A 47 8.78 -2.53 6.18
N THR A 48 7.56 -2.94 5.80
CA THR A 48 7.33 -4.08 4.89
C THR A 48 7.83 -3.81 3.46
N PHE A 49 7.61 -2.60 2.94
CA PHE A 49 7.93 -2.24 1.56
C PHE A 49 9.22 -1.44 1.40
N PHE A 50 9.96 -1.21 2.50
CA PHE A 50 11.22 -0.45 2.54
C PHE A 50 11.08 0.96 1.95
N TYR A 51 9.99 1.64 2.28
CA TYR A 51 9.73 3.03 1.88
C TYR A 51 9.71 3.96 3.09
N SER A 52 9.89 5.26 2.84
CA SER A 52 9.65 6.26 3.87
C SER A 52 8.14 6.35 4.18
N PRO A 53 7.75 6.67 5.43
CA PRO A 53 6.34 6.93 5.78
C PRO A 53 5.66 7.93 4.85
N ALA A 54 6.35 9.03 4.52
CA ALA A 54 5.87 10.04 3.59
C ALA A 54 5.60 9.48 2.18
N THR A 55 6.45 8.58 1.70
CA THR A 55 6.23 7.89 0.42
C THR A 55 5.00 6.99 0.46
N ILE A 56 4.80 6.25 1.55
CA ILE A 56 3.62 5.39 1.76
C ILE A 56 2.34 6.24 1.75
N GLU A 57 2.32 7.35 2.50
CA GLU A 57 1.19 8.28 2.51
C GLU A 57 0.88 8.82 1.10
N ASN A 58 1.90 9.23 0.36
CA ASN A 58 1.71 9.72 -1.01
C ASN A 58 1.13 8.63 -1.93
N ILE A 59 1.57 7.38 -1.78
CA ILE A 59 1.04 6.23 -2.54
C ILE A 59 -0.43 5.94 -2.17
N ILE A 60 -0.80 6.02 -0.89
CA ILE A 60 -2.16 5.77 -0.39
C ILE A 60 -3.11 6.87 -0.87
N PHE A 61 -2.71 8.15 -0.75
CA PHE A 61 -3.54 9.30 -1.12
C PHE A 61 -3.50 9.67 -2.60
N HIS A 62 -2.88 8.85 -3.45
CA HIS A 62 -2.71 9.11 -4.89
C HIS A 62 -2.12 10.51 -5.18
N ARG A 63 -1.16 10.95 -4.36
CA ARG A 63 -0.43 12.21 -4.56
C ARG A 63 0.84 12.05 -5.44
N VAL A 64 0.98 10.92 -6.14
CA VAL A 64 2.13 10.53 -6.98
C VAL A 64 1.69 10.26 -8.41
#